data_AF-A0A0F0GN11-F1
#
_entry.id   AF-A0A0F0GN11-F1
#
_cell.length_a   1.000
_cell.length_b   1.000
_cell.length_c   1.000
_cell.angle_alpha   90.00
_cell.angle_beta   90.00
_cell.angle_gamma   90.00
#
_symmetry.space_group_name_H-M   'P 1'
#
loop_
_entity.id
_entity.type
_entity.pdbx_description
1 polymer ?
#
loop_
_entity_poly.entity_id
_entity_poly.type
_entity_poly.pdbx_seq_one_letter_code
_entity_poly.pdbx_strand_id
1 'polypeptide(L)'
;MALDTYIDLKDVRLTGYVSQGLIALSALESVWGTITDWQGGSSSWSFLAIVLVVPAGVASLLWFRGVTHNAEAIALHGVRTPAQVWRASDPAQRDIPFDERVASPLIRPWQYTLLAMVGCDIFESLLLDTPAYVVFSTLSTLASVGAAGLACYLIFRVSSMQRKFAVPQPRGRRG
;
A
#
# COMPACT_ATOMS: atom_id res chain seq x y z
N MET A 1 12.11 -29.39 14.69
CA MET A 1 13.18 -28.38 14.83
C MET A 1 12.56 -27.06 14.36
N ALA A 2 12.11 -26.20 15.27
CA ALA A 2 11.56 -24.92 14.88
C ALA A 2 12.73 -24.06 14.39
N LEU A 3 12.76 -23.76 13.09
CA LEU A 3 13.67 -22.75 12.56
C LEU A 3 13.21 -21.43 13.20
N ASP A 4 13.98 -20.90 14.15
CA ASP A 4 13.77 -19.56 14.70
C ASP A 4 14.11 -18.56 13.59
N THR A 5 13.19 -18.40 12.66
CA THR A 5 13.32 -17.47 11.55
C THR A 5 13.26 -16.05 12.13
N TYR A 6 14.35 -15.31 12.02
CA TYR A 6 14.42 -13.92 12.45
C TYR A 6 13.50 -13.07 11.57
N ILE A 7 12.34 -12.70 12.10
CA ILE A 7 11.37 -11.82 11.44
C ILE A 7 11.44 -10.45 12.10
N ASP A 8 11.89 -9.44 11.38
CA ASP A 8 11.87 -8.06 11.87
C ASP A 8 10.48 -7.46 11.67
N LEU A 9 9.70 -7.45 12.75
CA LEU A 9 8.34 -6.92 12.76
C LEU A 9 8.27 -5.45 13.17
N LYS A 10 9.30 -4.91 13.81
CA LYS A 10 9.24 -3.54 14.33
C LYS A 10 9.26 -2.56 13.16
N ASP A 11 10.19 -2.76 12.24
CA ASP A 11 10.39 -1.88 11.10
C ASP A 11 9.25 -2.00 10.11
N VAL A 12 8.74 -3.21 9.85
CA VAL A 12 7.54 -3.45 9.02
C VAL A 12 6.30 -2.77 9.60
N ARG A 13 6.11 -2.82 10.93
CA ARG A 13 4.96 -2.14 11.56
C ARG A 13 5.07 -0.63 11.43
N LEU A 14 6.24 -0.06 11.73
CA LEU A 14 6.44 1.37 11.70
C LEU A 14 6.25 1.91 10.28
N THR A 15 6.97 1.35 9.31
CA THR A 15 6.88 1.73 7.89
C THR A 15 5.48 1.50 7.33
N GLY A 16 4.79 0.44 7.75
CA GLY A 16 3.40 0.16 7.37
C GLY A 16 2.43 1.23 7.86
N TYR A 17 2.51 1.62 9.15
CA TYR A 17 1.66 2.69 9.68
C TYR A 17 1.98 4.06 9.06
N VAL A 18 3.26 4.36 8.84
CA VAL A 18 3.69 5.60 8.18
C VAL A 18 3.16 5.65 6.74
N SER A 19 3.29 4.55 5.99
CA SER A 19 2.74 4.43 4.63
C SER A 19 1.21 4.63 4.63
N GLN A 20 0.48 3.95 5.51
CA GLN A 20 -0.97 4.12 5.64
C GLN A 20 -1.38 5.56 5.96
N GLY A 21 -0.70 6.19 6.91
CA GLY A 21 -0.98 7.58 7.29
C GLY A 21 -0.76 8.54 6.14
N LEU A 22 0.36 8.41 5.41
CA LEU A 22 0.69 9.28 4.27
C LEU A 22 -0.25 9.05 3.08
N ILE A 23 -0.62 7.81 2.79
CA ILE A 23 -1.60 7.48 1.74
C ILE A 23 -2.97 8.07 2.10
N ALA A 24 -3.41 7.93 3.36
CA ALA A 24 -4.68 8.49 3.82
C ALA A 24 -4.68 10.03 3.77
N LEU A 25 -3.58 10.67 4.18
CA LEU A 25 -3.41 12.12 4.07
C LEU A 25 -3.45 12.60 2.62
N SER A 26 -2.79 11.87 1.70
CA SER A 26 -2.85 12.19 0.27
C SER A 26 -4.27 12.10 -0.27
N ALA A 27 -5.03 11.07 0.09
CA ALA A 27 -6.43 10.95 -0.36
C ALA A 27 -7.33 12.05 0.22
N LEU A 28 -7.11 12.42 1.50
CA LEU A 28 -7.84 13.53 2.13
C LEU A 28 -7.52 14.87 1.46
N GLU A 29 -6.26 15.08 1.09
CA GLU A 29 -5.83 16.25 0.33
C GLU A 29 -6.53 16.30 -1.03
N SER A 30 -6.60 15.19 -1.78
CA SER A 30 -7.29 15.16 -3.07
C SER A 30 -8.78 15.50 -2.94
N VAL A 31 -9.45 14.96 -1.91
CA VAL A 31 -10.86 15.30 -1.61
C VAL A 31 -11.00 16.79 -1.31
N TRP A 32 -10.12 17.33 -0.47
CA TRP A 32 -10.19 18.72 -0.04
C TRP A 32 -9.85 19.70 -1.16
N GLY A 33 -8.85 19.38 -2.00
CA GLY A 33 -8.50 20.14 -3.20
C GLY A 33 -9.67 20.20 -4.17
N THR A 34 -10.31 19.06 -4.43
CA THR A 34 -11.50 18.99 -5.31
C THR A 34 -12.65 19.85 -4.78
N ILE A 35 -12.92 19.82 -3.46
CA ILE A 35 -14.00 20.62 -2.85
C ILE A 35 -13.70 22.12 -2.93
N THR A 36 -12.46 22.52 -2.64
CA THR A 36 -12.10 23.93 -2.46
C THR A 36 -11.74 24.63 -3.76
N ASP A 37 -11.29 23.89 -4.76
CA ASP A 37 -10.91 24.42 -6.07
C ASP A 37 -11.56 23.60 -7.20
N TRP A 38 -12.88 23.46 -7.11
CA TRP A 38 -13.68 22.64 -8.02
C TRP A 38 -13.63 23.11 -9.48
N GLN A 39 -13.32 24.39 -9.71
CA GLN A 39 -13.36 25.04 -11.04
C GLN A 39 -11.99 25.48 -11.57
N GLY A 40 -10.92 25.32 -10.79
CA GLY A 40 -9.58 25.74 -11.17
C GLY A 40 -8.53 24.72 -10.72
N GLY A 41 -7.49 24.53 -11.52
CA GLY A 41 -6.32 23.75 -11.09
C GLY A 41 -5.33 24.65 -10.38
N SER A 42 -5.46 24.85 -9.06
CA SER A 42 -4.47 25.61 -8.29
C SER A 42 -3.15 24.85 -8.15
N SER A 43 -2.07 25.52 -8.52
CA SER A 43 -0.69 25.02 -8.36
C SER A 43 -0.32 24.68 -6.91
N SER A 44 -1.00 25.27 -5.92
CA SER A 44 -0.75 25.02 -4.50
C SER A 44 -1.20 23.61 -4.07
N TRP A 45 -2.32 23.12 -4.62
CA TRP A 45 -2.80 21.75 -4.36
C TRP A 45 -1.90 20.73 -5.03
N SER A 46 -1.51 20.96 -6.29
CA SER A 46 -0.56 20.08 -6.98
C SER A 46 0.78 19.96 -6.23
N PHE A 47 1.27 21.06 -5.65
CA PHE A 47 2.48 21.01 -4.82
C PHE A 47 2.29 20.18 -3.55
N LEU A 48 1.17 20.37 -2.83
CA LEU A 48 0.87 19.63 -1.61
C LEU A 48 0.72 18.12 -1.88
N ALA A 49 0.04 17.76 -2.98
CA ALA A 49 -0.06 16.38 -3.44
C ALA A 49 1.31 15.73 -3.64
N ILE A 50 2.26 16.41 -4.29
CA ILE A 50 3.64 15.90 -4.47
C ILE A 50 4.34 15.70 -3.11
N VAL A 51 4.22 16.67 -2.20
CA VAL A 51 4.80 16.62 -0.86
C VAL A 51 4.26 15.45 -0.03
N LEU A 52 3.04 14.98 -0.29
CA LEU A 52 2.45 13.83 0.39
C LEU A 52 2.74 12.51 -0.32
N VAL A 53 2.61 12.46 -1.65
CA VAL A 53 2.75 11.24 -2.46
C VAL A 53 4.19 10.73 -2.47
N VAL A 54 5.19 11.61 -2.56
CA VAL A 54 6.60 11.18 -2.63
C VAL A 54 7.03 10.47 -1.34
N PRO A 55 6.84 11.06 -0.13
CA PRO A 55 7.09 10.34 1.12
C PRO A 55 6.22 9.09 1.27
N ALA A 56 4.96 9.12 0.84
CA ALA A 56 4.09 7.93 0.87
C ALA A 56 4.69 6.77 0.05
N GLY A 57 5.18 7.08 -1.16
CA GLY A 57 5.87 6.13 -2.02
C GLY A 57 7.12 5.55 -1.37
N VAL A 58 7.97 6.40 -0.79
CA VAL A 58 9.19 5.96 -0.08
C VAL A 58 8.85 5.06 1.11
N ALA A 59 7.91 5.47 1.96
CA ALA A 59 7.47 4.68 3.11
C ALA A 59 6.89 3.32 2.67
N SER A 60 6.11 3.30 1.59
CA SER A 60 5.52 2.08 1.03
C SER A 60 6.58 1.14 0.45
N LEU A 61 7.63 1.67 -0.18
CA LEU A 61 8.76 0.88 -0.68
C LEU A 61 9.57 0.27 0.47
N LEU A 62 9.86 1.05 1.51
CA LEU A 62 10.55 0.55 2.70
C LEU A 62 9.73 -0.55 3.39
N TRP A 63 8.43 -0.32 3.54
CA TRP A 63 7.50 -1.34 4.03
C TRP A 63 7.54 -2.60 3.15
N PHE A 64 7.41 -2.45 1.83
CA PHE A 64 7.38 -3.56 0.89
C PHE A 64 8.67 -4.40 0.96
N ARG A 65 9.84 -3.76 1.06
CA ARG A 65 11.12 -4.45 1.24
C ARG A 65 11.15 -5.25 2.54
N GLY A 66 10.70 -4.67 3.65
CA GLY A 66 10.62 -5.36 4.94
C GLY A 66 9.68 -6.56 4.93
N VAL A 67 8.45 -6.39 4.41
CA VAL A 67 7.51 -7.53 4.32
C VAL A 67 7.98 -8.59 3.35
N THR A 68 8.68 -8.22 2.28
CA THR A 68 9.24 -9.17 1.31
C THR A 68 10.32 -10.03 1.96
N HIS A 69 11.28 -9.41 2.66
CA HIS A 69 12.31 -10.14 3.40
C HIS A 69 11.69 -11.13 4.40
N ASN A 70 10.69 -10.69 5.17
CA ASN A 70 9.97 -11.57 6.10
C ASN A 70 9.22 -12.70 5.38
N ALA A 71 8.60 -12.40 4.24
CA ALA A 71 7.88 -13.38 3.42
C ALA A 71 8.81 -14.45 2.83
N GLU A 72 10.00 -14.07 2.34
CA GLU A 72 11.02 -15.03 1.88
C GLU A 72 11.44 -15.96 3.01
N ALA A 73 11.63 -15.41 4.21
CA ALA A 73 12.01 -16.17 5.39
C ALA A 73 10.91 -17.15 5.85
N ILE A 74 9.63 -16.77 5.71
CA ILE A 74 8.47 -17.63 6.04
C ILE A 74 8.27 -18.74 5.00
N ALA A 75 8.38 -18.41 3.71
CA ALA A 75 8.08 -19.34 2.62
C ALA A 75 9.28 -20.22 2.22
N LEU A 76 10.50 -19.89 2.64
CA LEU A 76 11.75 -20.49 2.15
C LEU A 76 11.82 -20.46 0.61
N HIS A 77 11.30 -19.39 0.01
CA HIS A 77 11.15 -19.22 -1.43
C HIS A 77 11.44 -17.76 -1.83
N GLY A 78 11.86 -17.53 -3.07
CA GLY A 78 12.08 -16.17 -3.59
C GLY A 78 10.76 -15.42 -3.77
N VAL A 79 10.58 -14.32 -3.04
CA VAL A 79 9.36 -13.52 -3.05
C VAL A 79 9.70 -12.16 -3.66
N ARG A 80 9.07 -11.81 -4.78
CA ARG A 80 9.36 -10.56 -5.49
C ARG A 80 8.14 -9.71 -5.81
N THR A 81 6.94 -10.28 -5.69
CA THR A 81 5.68 -9.63 -6.07
C THR A 81 4.73 -9.51 -4.88
N PRO A 82 3.82 -8.52 -4.87
CA PRO A 82 2.78 -8.40 -3.83
C PRO A 82 1.92 -9.66 -3.66
N ALA A 83 1.66 -10.37 -4.77
CA ALA A 83 0.93 -11.64 -4.75
C ALA A 83 1.70 -12.75 -4.03
N GLN A 84 3.00 -12.86 -4.26
CA GLN A 84 3.86 -13.81 -3.55
C GLN A 84 4.02 -13.44 -2.08
N VAL A 85 4.15 -12.14 -1.75
CA VAL A 85 4.19 -11.66 -0.36
C VAL A 85 2.92 -12.10 0.38
N TRP A 86 1.76 -11.96 -0.26
CA TRP A 86 0.50 -12.44 0.31
C TRP A 86 0.51 -13.95 0.53
N ARG A 87 0.80 -14.73 -0.51
CA ARG A 87 0.86 -16.21 -0.44
C ARG A 87 1.82 -16.73 0.62
N ALA A 88 2.95 -16.06 0.79
CA ALA A 88 3.93 -16.39 1.82
C ALA A 88 3.42 -16.05 3.21
N SER A 89 2.73 -14.92 3.35
CA SER A 89 2.35 -14.38 4.64
C SER A 89 1.05 -14.99 5.19
N ASP A 90 0.21 -15.65 4.40
CA ASP A 90 -1.08 -16.19 4.87
C ASP A 90 -0.92 -17.43 5.75
N PRO A 91 -1.23 -17.37 7.06
CA PRO A 91 -1.12 -18.52 7.96
C PRO A 91 -2.08 -19.66 7.63
N ALA A 92 -3.23 -19.37 7.00
CA ALA A 92 -4.21 -20.39 6.67
C ALA A 92 -3.74 -21.33 5.55
N GLN A 93 -2.74 -20.90 4.77
CA GLN A 93 -2.22 -21.63 3.62
C GLN A 93 -0.82 -22.22 3.88
N ARG A 94 -0.40 -22.26 5.15
CA ARG A 94 0.95 -22.70 5.54
C ARG A 94 1.25 -24.14 5.12
N ASP A 95 0.27 -25.02 5.29
CA ASP A 95 0.42 -26.46 5.03
C ASP A 95 0.29 -26.80 3.53
N ILE A 96 -0.07 -25.81 2.70
CA ILE A 96 -0.22 -25.93 1.26
C ILE A 96 1.13 -25.61 0.60
N PRO A 97 1.58 -26.39 -0.41
CA PRO A 97 2.74 -26.06 -1.23
C PRO A 97 2.66 -24.64 -1.79
N PHE A 98 3.77 -23.91 -1.83
CA PHE A 98 3.76 -22.48 -2.16
C PHE A 98 3.12 -22.15 -3.51
N ASP A 99 3.31 -23.01 -4.51
CA ASP A 99 2.78 -22.83 -5.86
C ASP A 99 1.25 -22.97 -5.95
N GLU A 100 0.65 -23.71 -5.01
CA GLU A 100 -0.80 -23.91 -4.90
C GLU A 100 -1.49 -22.84 -4.05
N ARG A 101 -0.72 -21.95 -3.40
CA ARG A 101 -1.28 -20.88 -2.55
C ARG A 101 -1.98 -19.82 -3.39
N VAL A 102 -3.12 -19.37 -2.88
CA VAL A 102 -3.98 -18.36 -3.48
C VAL A 102 -3.60 -16.97 -2.96
N ALA A 103 -3.40 -16.02 -3.90
CA ALA A 103 -3.15 -14.63 -3.56
C ALA A 103 -4.46 -13.89 -3.22
N SER A 104 -4.37 -12.72 -2.59
CA SER A 104 -5.57 -11.91 -2.31
C SER A 104 -6.34 -11.56 -3.58
N PRO A 105 -7.68 -11.75 -3.60
CA PRO A 105 -8.51 -11.30 -4.71
C PRO A 105 -8.50 -9.78 -4.87
N LEU A 106 -8.06 -9.03 -3.85
CA LEU A 106 -8.06 -7.56 -3.84
C LEU A 106 -6.81 -6.93 -4.46
N ILE A 107 -5.77 -7.71 -4.79
CA ILE A 107 -4.55 -7.16 -5.42
C ILE A 107 -4.87 -6.61 -6.82
N ARG A 108 -5.64 -7.33 -7.63
CA ARG A 108 -6.02 -6.86 -8.98
C ARG A 108 -6.95 -5.64 -8.94
N PRO A 109 -8.05 -5.62 -8.15
CA PRO A 109 -8.84 -4.42 -7.95
C PRO A 109 -7.99 -3.22 -7.55
N TRP A 110 -7.08 -3.36 -6.59
CA TRP A 110 -6.18 -2.28 -6.20
C TRP A 110 -5.33 -1.75 -7.37
N GLN A 111 -4.73 -2.65 -8.17
CA GLN A 111 -3.96 -2.27 -9.35
C GLN A 111 -4.82 -1.53 -10.38
N TYR A 112 -6.04 -1.98 -10.62
CA TYR A 112 -6.96 -1.32 -11.56
C TYR A 112 -7.43 0.04 -11.05
N THR A 113 -7.74 0.17 -9.76
CA THR A 113 -8.12 1.45 -9.17
C THR A 113 -6.96 2.45 -9.22
N LEU A 114 -5.73 1.98 -8.99
CA LEU A 114 -4.53 2.80 -9.14
C LEU A 114 -4.32 3.26 -10.59
N LEU A 115 -4.48 2.35 -11.56
CA LEU A 115 -4.37 2.70 -12.98
C LEU A 115 -5.48 3.66 -13.43
N ALA A 116 -6.70 3.48 -12.91
CA ALA A 116 -7.82 4.38 -13.17
C ALA A 116 -7.54 5.78 -12.61
N MET A 117 -7.01 5.88 -11.39
CA MET A 117 -6.59 7.14 -10.77
C MET A 117 -5.55 7.86 -11.65
N VAL A 118 -4.45 7.19 -11.99
CA VAL A 118 -3.40 7.77 -12.86
C VAL A 118 -3.96 8.18 -14.22
N GLY A 119 -4.87 7.37 -14.78
CA GLY A 119 -5.55 7.72 -16.03
C GLY A 119 -6.40 8.99 -15.90
N CYS A 120 -7.17 9.13 -14.82
CA CYS A 120 -7.98 10.31 -14.57
C CYS A 120 -7.10 11.56 -14.39
N ASP A 121 -5.99 11.46 -13.65
CA ASP A 121 -5.04 12.57 -13.46
C ASP A 121 -4.45 13.07 -14.79
N ILE A 122 -4.13 12.14 -15.71
CA ILE A 122 -3.64 12.48 -17.05
C ILE A 122 -4.73 13.23 -17.84
N PHE A 123 -5.97 12.73 -17.83
CA PHE A 123 -7.07 13.38 -18.55
C PHE A 123 -7.43 14.74 -17.95
N GLU A 124 -7.42 14.86 -16.63
CA GLU A 124 -7.59 16.12 -15.91
C GLU A 124 -6.55 17.16 -16.38
N SER A 125 -5.28 16.76 -16.42
CA SER A 125 -4.18 17.61 -16.86
C SER A 125 -4.28 18.04 -18.33
N LEU A 126 -4.88 17.20 -19.19
CA LEU A 126 -5.07 17.51 -20.62
C LEU A 126 -6.32 18.36 -20.89
N LEU A 127 -7.27 18.42 -19.96
CA LEU A 127 -8.60 19.00 -20.16
C LEU A 127 -8.92 20.18 -19.22
N LEU A 128 -7.89 20.73 -18.55
CA LEU A 128 -7.95 21.82 -17.55
C LEU A 128 -8.92 22.98 -17.90
N ASP A 129 -8.95 23.43 -19.15
CA ASP A 129 -9.77 24.58 -19.58
C ASP A 129 -11.19 24.20 -20.07
N THR A 130 -11.61 22.95 -19.87
CA THR A 130 -12.88 22.43 -20.39
C THR A 130 -13.84 22.02 -19.26
N PRO A 131 -15.16 22.01 -19.49
CA PRO A 131 -16.11 21.47 -18.51
C PRO A 131 -15.88 19.98 -18.21
N ALA A 132 -15.12 19.26 -19.05
CA ALA A 132 -14.72 17.89 -18.78
C ALA A 132 -13.71 17.77 -17.63
N TYR A 133 -12.96 18.85 -17.30
CA TYR A 133 -12.08 18.90 -16.14
C TYR A 133 -12.78 18.46 -14.86
N VAL A 134 -13.96 19.03 -14.59
CA VAL A 134 -14.75 18.74 -13.37
C VAL A 134 -15.08 17.26 -13.25
N VAL A 135 -15.43 16.63 -14.37
CA VAL A 135 -15.77 15.20 -14.42
C VAL A 135 -14.55 14.36 -14.08
N PHE A 136 -13.41 14.64 -14.73
CA PHE A 136 -12.18 13.88 -14.51
C PHE A 136 -11.55 14.12 -13.13
N SER A 137 -11.62 15.34 -12.61
CA SER A 137 -11.16 15.67 -11.24
C SER A 137 -11.99 14.95 -10.18
N THR A 138 -13.32 14.90 -10.35
CA THR A 138 -14.21 14.14 -9.45
C THR A 138 -13.92 12.64 -9.53
N LEU A 139 -13.78 12.09 -10.74
CA LEU A 139 -13.47 10.68 -10.94
C LEU A 139 -12.09 10.30 -10.40
N SER A 140 -11.09 11.18 -10.57
CA SER A 140 -9.74 10.97 -10.02
C SER A 140 -9.80 10.90 -8.51
N THR A 141 -10.51 11.82 -7.87
CA THR A 141 -10.68 11.83 -6.40
C THR A 141 -11.39 10.58 -5.88
N LEU A 142 -12.42 10.10 -6.57
CA LEU A 142 -13.08 8.84 -6.20
C LEU A 142 -12.13 7.64 -6.36
N ALA A 143 -11.36 7.61 -7.45
CA ALA A 143 -10.37 6.58 -7.69
C ALA A 143 -9.21 6.64 -6.67
N SER A 144 -8.76 7.82 -6.27
CA SER A 144 -7.68 8.01 -5.30
C SER A 144 -8.11 7.53 -3.91
N VAL A 145 -9.33 7.86 -3.47
CA VAL A 145 -9.91 7.33 -2.22
C VAL A 145 -10.04 5.81 -2.28
N GLY A 146 -10.53 5.25 -3.40
CA GLY A 146 -10.63 3.81 -3.59
C GLY A 146 -9.26 3.11 -3.55
N ALA A 147 -8.28 3.65 -4.27
CA ALA A 147 -6.91 3.12 -4.32
C ALA A 147 -6.24 3.19 -2.95
N ALA A 148 -6.39 4.32 -2.24
CA ALA A 148 -5.89 4.54 -0.90
C ALA A 148 -6.49 3.55 0.11
N GLY A 149 -7.82 3.36 0.09
CA GLY A 149 -8.51 2.41 0.95
C GLY A 149 -8.03 0.97 0.73
N LEU A 150 -7.92 0.55 -0.53
CA LEU A 150 -7.43 -0.78 -0.89
C LEU A 150 -5.95 -0.98 -0.51
N ALA A 151 -5.10 0.02 -0.76
CA ALA A 151 -3.68 -0.01 -0.38
C ALA A 151 -3.53 -0.15 1.14
N CYS A 152 -4.21 0.70 1.91
CA CYS A 152 -4.20 0.67 3.37
C CYS A 152 -4.69 -0.67 3.91
N TYR A 153 -5.76 -1.24 3.33
CA TYR A 153 -6.26 -2.56 3.69
C TYR A 153 -5.23 -3.66 3.42
N LEU A 154 -4.61 -3.69 2.22
CA LEU A 154 -3.60 -4.69 1.88
C LEU A 154 -2.38 -4.60 2.82
N ILE A 155 -1.89 -3.39 3.08
CA ILE A 155 -0.79 -3.14 4.02
C ILE A 155 -1.13 -3.66 5.43
N PHE A 156 -2.32 -3.33 5.92
CA PHE A 156 -2.80 -3.78 7.23
C PHE A 156 -2.85 -5.30 7.30
N ARG A 157 -3.47 -5.94 6.30
CA ARG A 157 -3.67 -7.39 6.26
C ARG A 157 -2.36 -8.14 6.20
N VAL A 158 -1.44 -7.77 5.29
CA VAL A 158 -0.13 -8.41 5.19
C VAL A 158 0.64 -8.25 6.50
N SER A 159 0.66 -7.04 7.06
CA SER A 159 1.35 -6.78 8.32
C SER A 159 0.74 -7.56 9.51
N SER A 160 -0.58 -7.76 9.54
CA SER A 160 -1.23 -8.56 10.60
C SER A 160 -1.00 -10.06 10.45
N MET A 161 -0.95 -10.54 9.21
CA MET A 161 -0.66 -11.93 8.90
C MET A 161 0.77 -12.30 9.31
N GLN A 162 1.76 -11.48 8.99
CA GLN A 162 3.15 -11.71 9.39
C GLN A 162 3.37 -11.68 10.91
N ARG A 163 2.59 -10.87 11.66
CA ARG A 163 2.64 -10.88 13.14
C ARG A 163 2.33 -12.23 13.75
N LYS A 164 1.54 -13.07 13.10
CA LYS A 164 1.20 -14.40 13.63
C LYS A 164 2.37 -15.39 13.56
N PHE A 165 3.39 -15.09 12.76
CA PHE A 165 4.63 -15.85 12.68
C PHE A 165 5.71 -15.34 13.64
N ALA A 166 5.46 -14.23 14.32
CA ALA A 166 6.34 -13.70 15.35
C ALA A 166 6.36 -14.66 16.56
N VAL A 167 7.46 -15.36 16.78
CA VAL A 167 7.71 -16.03 18.06
C VAL A 167 8.07 -14.94 19.09
N PRO A 168 7.55 -14.96 20.33
CA PRO A 168 7.98 -14.03 21.37
C PRO A 168 9.48 -14.19 21.59
N GLN A 169 10.25 -13.09 21.54
CA GLN A 169 11.64 -13.11 21.99
C GLN A 169 11.70 -13.68 23.41
N PRO A 170 12.56 -14.67 23.70
CA PRO A 170 12.95 -14.97 25.07
C PRO A 170 13.55 -13.70 25.64
N ARG A 171 12.84 -13.08 26.57
CA ARG A 171 13.29 -11.88 27.27
C ARG A 171 14.46 -12.27 28.17
N GLY A 172 15.68 -12.27 27.63
CA GLY A 172 16.88 -12.47 28.43
C GLY A 172 18.00 -13.25 27.73
N ARG A 173 18.95 -12.51 27.18
CA ARG A 173 20.38 -12.74 27.39
C ARG A 173 21.12 -11.42 27.10
N ARG A 174 20.97 -10.48 28.04
CA ARG A 174 22.07 -9.57 28.36
C ARG A 174 23.03 -10.41 29.21
N GLY A 175 24.08 -10.91 28.59
CA GLY A 175 25.31 -11.29 29.27
C GLY A 175 26.22 -10.06 29.31
#